data_AF-A0A7J7ZWT9-F1
#
_entry.id   AF-A0A7J7ZWT9-F1
#
_cell.length_a   1.000
_cell.length_b   1.000
_cell.length_c   1.000
_cell.angle_alpha   90.00
_cell.angle_beta   90.00
_cell.angle_gamma   90.00
#
_symmetry.space_group_name_H-M   'P 1'
#
loop_
_entity.id
_entity.type
_entity.pdbx_description
1 polymer ?
#
loop_
_entity_poly.entity_id
_entity_poly.type
_entity_poly.pdbx_seq_one_letter_code
_entity_poly.pdbx_strand_id
1 'polypeptide(L)'
;MGCPGCPIEIPANSPNLKDALTHSITNLNAENNATFYFKIDIVHRATSQVVAGMKYFIEFTARETTCSKESNKELTESCEINKHGEMLRCTADVYVVPWENKIESTVKCQSPGKKPLRPCMYKARPREAGAEPTSENMAS
;
A
#
# COMPACT_ATOMS: atom_id res chain seq x y z
N MET A 1 -14.68 21.60 26.17
CA MET A 1 -14.74 22.65 25.12
C MET A 1 -13.67 22.35 24.11
N GLY A 2 -14.05 21.93 22.89
CA GLY A 2 -13.11 21.64 21.80
C GLY A 2 -12.69 22.91 21.07
N CYS A 3 -11.50 22.90 20.47
CA CYS A 3 -11.02 23.97 19.60
C CYS A 3 -11.66 23.85 18.21
N PRO A 4 -12.44 24.84 17.73
CA PRO A 4 -13.18 24.76 16.46
C PRO A 4 -12.30 24.52 15.22
N GLY A 5 -11.01 24.85 15.29
CA GLY A 5 -10.05 24.66 14.23
C GLY A 5 -9.05 23.54 14.48
N CYS A 6 -9.25 22.65 15.46
CA CYS A 6 -8.35 21.52 15.66
C CYS A 6 -8.72 20.35 14.76
N PRO A 7 -7.74 19.55 14.30
CA PRO A 7 -8.03 18.31 13.60
C PRO A 7 -8.87 17.37 14.47
N ILE A 8 -9.94 16.85 13.89
CA ILE A 8 -10.78 15.80 14.49
C ILE A 8 -10.66 14.53 13.66
N GLU A 9 -10.64 13.38 14.32
CA GLU A 9 -10.64 12.10 13.63
C GLU A 9 -12.02 11.83 13.02
N ILE A 10 -12.04 11.34 11.78
CA ILE A 10 -13.25 11.00 11.05
C ILE A 10 -13.20 9.56 10.54
N PRO A 11 -14.36 8.89 10.34
CA PRO A 11 -14.38 7.52 9.84
C PRO A 11 -13.70 7.39 8.48
N ALA A 12 -12.96 6.30 8.28
CA ALA A 12 -12.25 6.00 7.03
C ALA A 12 -13.16 5.88 5.79
N ASN A 13 -14.44 5.53 6.00
CA ASN A 13 -15.47 5.45 4.97
C ASN A 13 -16.36 6.72 4.91
N SER A 14 -15.94 7.82 5.53
CA SER A 14 -16.71 9.06 5.53
C SER A 14 -16.90 9.58 4.10
N PRO A 15 -18.12 9.95 3.69
CA PRO A 15 -18.37 10.52 2.36
C PRO A 15 -17.59 11.82 2.13
N ASN A 16 -17.23 12.54 3.20
CA ASN A 16 -16.43 13.77 3.14
C ASN A 16 -15.00 13.54 2.64
N LEU A 17 -14.54 12.28 2.62
CA LEU A 17 -13.22 11.92 2.12
C LEU A 17 -13.20 11.65 0.61
N LYS A 18 -14.36 11.55 -0.07
CA LYS A 18 -14.42 11.10 -1.48
C LYS A 18 -13.51 11.91 -2.40
N ASP A 19 -13.64 13.24 -2.39
CA ASP A 19 -12.85 14.11 -3.25
C ASP A 19 -11.38 14.15 -2.82
N ALA A 20 -11.13 14.12 -1.51
CA ALA A 20 -9.78 14.10 -0.96
C ALA A 20 -9.01 12.82 -1.33
N LEU A 21 -9.65 11.66 -1.25
CA LEU A 21 -9.10 10.37 -1.65
C LEU A 21 -8.87 10.32 -3.17
N THR A 22 -9.83 10.83 -3.96
CA THR A 22 -9.71 10.91 -5.42
C THR A 22 -8.52 11.78 -5.82
N HIS A 23 -8.39 12.99 -5.25
CA HIS A 23 -7.26 13.87 -5.55
C HIS A 23 -5.92 13.28 -5.06
N SER A 24 -5.93 12.57 -3.93
CA SER A 24 -4.74 11.88 -3.41
C SER A 24 -4.26 10.78 -4.35
N ILE A 25 -5.16 9.93 -4.86
CA ILE A 25 -4.76 8.83 -5.76
C ILE A 25 -4.37 9.34 -7.15
N THR A 26 -5.03 10.39 -7.64
CA THR A 26 -4.66 11.07 -8.88
C THR A 26 -3.24 11.66 -8.77
N ASN A 27 -2.96 12.40 -7.69
CA ASN A 27 -1.65 13.00 -7.47
C ASN A 27 -0.55 11.94 -7.33
N LEU A 28 -0.81 10.87 -6.55
CA LEU A 28 0.11 9.74 -6.43
C LEU A 28 0.47 9.15 -7.80
N ASN A 29 -0.52 8.91 -8.64
CA ASN A 29 -0.28 8.30 -9.96
C ASN A 29 0.38 9.25 -10.96
N ALA A 30 0.18 10.56 -10.82
CA ALA A 30 0.86 11.56 -11.64
C ALA A 30 2.34 11.73 -11.25
N GLU A 31 2.67 11.69 -9.96
CA GLU A 31 4.02 11.92 -9.45
C GLU A 31 4.89 10.66 -9.38
N ASN A 32 4.28 9.48 -9.28
CA ASN A 32 5.00 8.21 -9.16
C ASN A 32 5.32 7.60 -10.53
N ASN A 33 6.60 7.28 -10.78
CA ASN A 33 7.08 6.73 -12.05
C ASN A 33 6.89 5.21 -12.23
N ALA A 34 6.10 4.54 -11.39
CA ALA A 34 5.78 3.13 -11.57
C ALA A 34 5.02 2.86 -12.88
N THR A 35 5.26 1.69 -13.46
CA THR A 35 4.63 1.24 -14.71
C THR A 35 3.14 1.01 -14.55
N PHE A 36 2.68 0.56 -13.38
CA PHE A 36 1.28 0.29 -13.12
C PHE A 36 0.63 1.41 -12.31
N TYR A 37 -0.67 1.60 -12.49
CA TYR A 37 -1.43 2.49 -11.64
C TYR A 37 -1.58 1.92 -10.23
N PHE A 38 -1.62 2.79 -9.22
CA PHE A 38 -2.00 2.47 -7.85
C PHE A 38 -3.48 2.78 -7.60
N LYS A 39 -4.12 1.98 -6.74
CA LYS A 39 -5.39 2.29 -6.08
C LYS A 39 -5.20 2.40 -4.57
N ILE A 40 -6.09 3.14 -3.91
CA ILE A 40 -6.19 3.11 -2.45
C ILE A 40 -6.80 1.77 -2.05
N ASP A 41 -6.04 1.00 -1.29
CA ASP A 41 -6.40 -0.34 -0.81
C ASP A 41 -7.08 -0.24 0.56
N ILE A 42 -6.44 0.46 1.51
CA ILE A 42 -6.93 0.61 2.88
C ILE A 42 -6.68 2.05 3.36
N VAL A 43 -7.70 2.70 3.90
CA VAL A 43 -7.53 3.94 4.67
C VAL A 43 -7.41 3.58 6.15
N HIS A 44 -6.28 3.91 6.76
CA HIS A 44 -5.99 3.57 8.17
C HIS A 44 -6.52 4.62 9.12
N ARG A 45 -6.34 5.88 8.75
CA ARG A 45 -6.67 7.03 9.59
C ARG A 45 -7.00 8.24 8.72
N ALA A 46 -7.97 9.01 9.17
CA ALA A 46 -8.33 10.26 8.53
C ALA A 46 -8.70 11.31 9.58
N THR A 47 -8.25 12.54 9.37
CA THR A 47 -8.69 13.68 10.17
C THR A 47 -9.19 14.80 9.29
N SER A 48 -10.17 15.57 9.77
CA SER A 48 -10.62 16.81 9.14
C SER A 48 -10.37 18.01 10.06
N GLN A 49 -10.10 19.16 9.47
CA GLN A 49 -9.85 20.41 10.19
C GLN A 49 -10.47 21.56 9.41
N VAL A 50 -11.28 22.39 10.09
CA VAL A 50 -11.79 23.64 9.52
C VAL A 50 -10.69 24.70 9.61
N VAL A 51 -10.40 25.33 8.48
CA VAL A 51 -9.44 26.44 8.33
C VAL A 51 -10.07 27.52 7.44
N ALA A 52 -9.31 28.27 6.64
CA ALA A 52 -9.84 29.08 5.53
C ALA A 52 -10.32 28.19 4.34
N GLY A 53 -10.98 27.09 4.66
CA GLY A 53 -11.26 25.94 3.80
C GLY A 53 -11.37 24.69 4.67
N MET A 54 -11.17 23.53 4.07
CA MET A 54 -11.13 22.24 4.77
C MET A 54 -9.78 21.58 4.54
N LYS A 55 -9.10 21.21 5.63
CA LYS A 55 -7.88 20.40 5.56
C LYS A 55 -8.19 18.97 5.96
N TYR A 56 -7.77 18.02 5.15
CA TYR A 56 -7.77 16.61 5.46
C TYR A 56 -6.35 16.09 5.58
N PHE A 57 -6.12 15.22 6.55
CA PHE A 57 -4.91 14.41 6.63
C PHE A 57 -5.33 12.94 6.61
N ILE A 58 -4.72 12.16 5.72
CA ILE A 58 -5.12 10.79 5.44
C ILE A 58 -3.90 9.89 5.45
N GLU A 59 -3.94 8.82 6.25
CA GLU A 59 -2.96 7.74 6.21
C GLU A 59 -3.60 6.55 5.50
N PHE A 60 -2.99 6.08 4.41
CA PHE A 60 -3.55 5.00 3.59
C PHE A 60 -2.47 4.08 3.02
N THR A 61 -2.87 2.85 2.72
CA THR A 61 -2.11 1.95 1.87
C THR A 61 -2.57 2.12 0.43
N ALA A 62 -1.63 2.35 -0.48
CA ALA A 62 -1.85 2.21 -1.91
C ALA A 62 -1.30 0.87 -2.40
N ARG A 63 -1.97 0.23 -3.35
CA ARG A 63 -1.50 -1.01 -3.98
C ARG A 63 -1.57 -0.90 -5.49
N GLU A 64 -0.56 -1.43 -6.18
CA GLU A 64 -0.55 -1.53 -7.63
C GLU A 64 -1.79 -2.28 -8.14
N THR A 65 -2.19 -1.90 -9.33
CA THR A 65 -3.28 -2.50 -10.08
C THR A 65 -2.75 -3.33 -11.24
N THR A 66 -3.65 -3.99 -11.96
CA THR A 66 -3.35 -4.69 -13.21
C THR A 66 -3.23 -3.75 -14.42
N CYS A 67 -3.58 -2.47 -14.29
CA CYS A 67 -3.54 -1.49 -15.37
C CYS A 67 -2.17 -0.83 -15.50
N SER A 68 -1.55 -0.92 -16.67
CA SER A 68 -0.29 -0.23 -16.99
C SER A 68 -0.56 1.19 -17.49
N LYS A 69 0.26 2.15 -17.07
CA LYS A 69 0.21 3.54 -17.53
C LYS A 69 0.58 3.69 -19.01
N GLU A 70 1.28 2.71 -19.58
CA GLU A 70 1.65 2.71 -21.00
C GLU A 70 0.48 2.31 -21.91
N SER A 71 -0.29 1.30 -21.49
CA SER A 71 -1.44 0.79 -22.26
C SER A 71 -2.76 1.47 -21.91
N ASN A 72 -2.89 2.00 -20.69
CA ASN A 72 -4.11 2.62 -20.19
C ASN A 72 -3.91 4.13 -20.06
N LYS A 73 -4.79 4.90 -20.70
CA LYS A 73 -4.76 6.36 -20.64
C LYS A 73 -4.95 6.90 -19.22
N GLU A 74 -5.77 6.23 -18.42
CA GLU A 74 -6.16 6.68 -17.08
C GLU A 74 -6.46 5.49 -16.15
N LEU A 75 -6.46 5.75 -14.83
CA LEU A 75 -6.93 4.80 -13.82
C LEU A 75 -8.47 4.75 -13.85
N THR A 76 -9.03 3.63 -14.28
CA THR A 76 -10.47 3.40 -14.31
C THR A 76 -10.94 2.50 -13.17
N GLU A 77 -12.25 2.45 -12.93
CA GLU A 77 -12.84 1.56 -11.92
C GLU A 77 -12.51 0.08 -12.21
N SER A 78 -12.40 -0.32 -13.47
CA SER A 78 -12.05 -1.68 -13.90
C SER A 78 -10.62 -2.12 -13.60
N CYS A 79 -9.73 -1.21 -13.17
CA CYS A 79 -8.36 -1.54 -12.81
C CYS A 79 -8.32 -2.30 -11.48
N GLU A 80 -8.28 -3.62 -11.53
CA GLU A 80 -8.27 -4.45 -10.33
C GLU A 80 -6.96 -4.32 -9.55
N ILE A 81 -7.05 -4.35 -8.22
CA ILE A 81 -5.87 -4.38 -7.36
C ILE A 81 -5.09 -5.68 -7.62
N ASN A 82 -3.79 -5.56 -7.92
CA ASN A 82 -2.91 -6.70 -8.01
C ASN A 82 -2.50 -7.13 -6.59
N LYS A 83 -2.98 -8.30 -6.15
CA LYS A 83 -2.69 -8.82 -4.80
C LYS A 83 -1.20 -9.03 -4.54
N HIS A 84 -0.40 -9.24 -5.59
CA HIS A 84 1.05 -9.42 -5.55
C HIS A 84 1.81 -8.17 -6.00
N GLY A 85 1.11 -7.11 -6.35
CA GLY A 85 1.70 -5.83 -6.75
C GLY A 85 2.37 -5.11 -5.60
N GLU A 86 3.16 -4.10 -5.93
CA GLU A 86 3.80 -3.25 -4.93
C GLU A 86 2.74 -2.59 -4.04
N MET A 87 3.06 -2.56 -2.74
CA MET A 87 2.28 -1.88 -1.73
C MET A 87 3.07 -0.67 -1.26
N LEU A 88 2.40 0.47 -1.08
CA LEU A 88 2.99 1.69 -0.54
C LEU A 88 2.21 2.14 0.69
N ARG A 89 2.93 2.63 1.70
CA ARG A 89 2.35 3.33 2.85
C ARG A 89 2.43 4.82 2.56
N CYS A 90 1.28 5.48 2.54
CA CYS A 90 1.15 6.84 2.10
C CYS A 90 0.49 7.73 3.16
N THR A 91 0.87 8.99 3.13
CA THR A 91 0.19 10.08 3.83
C THR A 91 -0.21 11.13 2.80
N ALA A 92 -1.41 11.69 2.93
CA ALA A 92 -1.88 12.80 2.11
C ALA A 92 -2.33 13.96 3.00
N ASP A 93 -1.81 15.16 2.69
CA ASP A 93 -2.38 16.42 3.13
C ASP A 93 -3.23 16.97 1.97
N VAL A 94 -4.52 17.17 2.20
CA VAL A 94 -5.45 17.69 1.19
C VAL A 94 -6.09 18.98 1.70
N TYR A 95 -6.04 20.03 0.91
CA TYR A 95 -6.67 21.31 1.18
C TYR A 95 -7.77 21.58 0.15
N VAL A 96 -8.99 21.79 0.63
CA VAL A 96 -10.19 21.99 -0.19
C VAL A 96 -10.75 23.37 0.12
N VAL A 97 -10.97 24.17 -0.93
CA VAL A 97 -11.60 25.49 -0.86
C VAL A 97 -12.85 25.46 -1.76
N PRO A 98 -14.01 25.05 -1.23
CA PRO A 98 -15.21 24.79 -2.05
C PRO A 98 -15.69 26.01 -2.83
N TRP A 99 -15.64 27.20 -2.25
CA TRP A 99 -16.08 28.44 -2.90
C TRP A 99 -15.16 28.92 -4.02
N GLU A 100 -13.94 28.38 -4.12
CA GLU A 100 -13.00 28.63 -5.22
C GLU A 100 -12.91 27.44 -6.19
N ASN A 101 -13.68 26.36 -5.96
CA ASN A 101 -13.55 25.09 -6.69
C ASN A 101 -12.11 24.56 -6.74
N LYS A 102 -11.37 24.75 -5.65
CA LYS A 102 -9.94 24.46 -5.57
C LYS A 102 -9.68 23.29 -4.64
N ILE A 103 -8.89 22.32 -5.11
CA ILE A 103 -8.37 21.21 -4.31
C ILE A 103 -6.87 21.12 -4.58
N GLU A 104 -6.08 21.09 -3.51
CA GLU A 104 -4.64 20.84 -3.55
C GLU A 104 -4.34 19.63 -2.69
N SER A 105 -3.54 18.69 -3.18
CA SER A 105 -3.05 17.58 -2.37
C SER A 105 -1.53 17.47 -2.45
N THR A 106 -0.93 17.01 -1.37
CA THR A 106 0.46 16.59 -1.31
C THR A 106 0.48 15.17 -0.78
N VAL A 107 1.12 14.26 -1.51
CA VAL A 107 1.16 12.83 -1.16
C VAL A 107 2.60 12.39 -0.95
N LYS A 108 2.85 11.72 0.17
CA LYS A 108 4.16 11.13 0.48
C LYS A 108 3.98 9.64 0.70
N CYS A 109 4.70 8.84 -0.07
CA CYS A 109 4.62 7.39 -0.01
C CYS A 109 5.98 6.74 0.25
N GLN A 110 5.96 5.60 0.92
CA GLN A 110 7.13 4.79 1.21
C GLN A 110 6.81 3.31 0.96
N SER A 111 7.72 2.58 0.33
CA SER A 111 7.60 1.13 0.25
C SER A 111 7.79 0.51 1.63
N PRO A 112 6.97 -0.48 2.05
CA PRO A 112 7.23 -1.28 3.22
C PRO A 112 8.54 -2.00 2.99
N GLY A 113 9.62 -1.51 3.62
CA GLY A 113 10.97 -2.02 3.39
C GLY A 113 11.00 -3.54 3.40
N LYS A 114 11.69 -4.14 2.42
CA LYS A 114 11.91 -5.59 2.39
C LYS A 114 12.75 -5.94 3.62
N LYS A 115 12.14 -6.56 4.64
CA LYS A 115 12.93 -7.17 5.71
C LYS A 115 13.83 -8.21 5.05
N PRO A 116 15.15 -8.19 5.27
CA PRO A 116 16.04 -9.20 4.71
C PRO A 116 15.54 -10.57 5.18
N LEU A 117 15.18 -11.42 4.21
CA LEU A 117 14.84 -12.81 4.49
C LEU A 117 16.07 -13.46 5.11
N ARG A 118 15.90 -14.07 6.29
CA ARG A 118 16.99 -14.85 6.90
C ARG A 118 17.22 -16.07 5.99
N PRO A 119 18.46 -16.35 5.57
CA PRO A 119 18.74 -17.56 4.81
C PRO A 119 18.31 -18.78 5.61
N CYS A 120 17.52 -19.66 4.99
CA CYS A 120 17.28 -20.99 5.54
C CYS A 120 18.59 -21.77 5.49
N MET A 121 19.26 -21.92 6.64
CA MET A 121 20.40 -22.81 6.76
C MET A 121 19.91 -24.24 6.92
N TYR A 122 20.02 -25.03 5.86
CA TYR A 122 19.78 -26.47 5.96
C TYR A 122 20.91 -27.09 6.79
N LYS A 123 20.57 -27.72 7.91
CA LYS A 123 21.50 -28.59 8.64
C LYS A 123 21.36 -29.98 8.04
N ALA A 124 22.35 -30.41 7.24
CA ALA A 124 22.40 -31.79 6.77
C ALA A 124 22.46 -32.73 7.99
N ARG A 125 21.61 -33.76 8.00
CA ARG A 125 21.70 -34.85 8.98
C ARG A 125 22.99 -35.63 8.67
N PRO A 126 23.88 -35.89 9.65
CA PRO A 126 25.06 -36.72 9.41
C PRO A 126 24.64 -38.08 8.86
N ARG A 127 25.34 -38.57 7.82
CA ARG A 127 25.20 -39.96 7.41
C ARG A 127 25.87 -40.82 8.47
N GLU A 128 25.09 -41.62 9.19
CA GLU A 128 25.66 -42.73 9.96
C GLU A 128 26.24 -43.74 8.97
N ALA A 129 27.47 -44.19 9.25
CA ALA A 129 28.10 -45.25 8.48
C ALA A 129 27.30 -46.53 8.73
N GLY A 130 26.51 -46.95 7.72
CA GLY A 130 25.87 -48.26 7.74
C GLY A 130 26.95 -49.34 7.77
N ALA A 131 26.81 -50.29 8.68
CA ALA A 131 27.65 -51.49 8.69
C ALA A 131 27.56 -52.21 7.34
N GLU A 132 28.71 -52.66 6.83
CA GLU A 132 28.80 -53.52 5.65
C GLU A 132 27.91 -54.77 5.85
N PRO A 133 27.12 -55.17 4.85
CA PRO A 133 26.44 -56.45 4.89
C PRO A 133 27.48 -57.56 4.69
N THR A 134 27.80 -58.28 5.76
CA THR A 134 28.56 -59.53 5.67
C THR A 134 27.74 -60.55 4.88
N SER A 135 28.27 -60.92 3.72
CA SER A 135 27.87 -62.10 2.97
C SER A 135 28.20 -63.35 3.79
N GLU A 136 27.20 -64.18 4.07
CA GLU A 136 27.41 -65.60 4.35
C GLU A 136 26.50 -66.44 3.44
N ASN A 137 27.14 -67.34 2.69
CA ASN A 137 26.54 -68.29 1.75
C ASN A 137 26.09 -69.58 2.45
N MET A 138 25.05 -70.21 1.86
CA MET A 138 24.74 -71.65 1.78
C MET A 138 24.84 -72.54 3.02
N ALA A 139 23.76 -73.26 3.36
CA ALA A 139 23.57 -74.64 2.90
C ALA A 139 22.30 -75.31 3.46
N SER A 140 21.68 -76.09 2.55
CA SER A 140 20.82 -77.28 2.67
C SER A 140 19.37 -77.19 3.15
#